data_AF-A0A7C9LI15-F1
#
_entry.id   AF-A0A7C9LI15-F1
#
_cell.length_a   1.000
_cell.length_b   1.000
_cell.length_c   1.000
_cell.angle_alpha   90.00
_cell.angle_beta   90.00
_cell.angle_gamma   90.00
#
_symmetry.space_group_name_H-M   'P 1'
#
loop_
_entity.id
_entity.type
_entity.pdbx_description
1 polymer ?
#
loop_
_entity_poly.entity_id
_entity_poly.type
_entity_poly.pdbx_seq_one_letter_code
_entity_poly.pdbx_strand_id
1 'polypeptide(L)'
;MSRIHSAALAASAAIAFFVGGWAFFAPRSFYDSFPGVLGTWISTDGAFNEHLIRDVGAMYLGLGVASVAGLVWRSPVVFRTLGLAWTVFGALHLGYHVTHLGHQDAADDVAAITSLTIALALGVVLLIPGRARSRVVGAASPSRTDAADTMEVTR
;
A
#
# COMPACT_ATOMS: atom_id res chain seq x y z
N MET A 1 12.96 3.66 4.65
CA MET A 1 12.08 2.88 3.74
C MET A 1 12.88 2.40 2.53
N SER A 2 12.64 1.18 2.03
CA SER A 2 13.34 0.66 0.85
C SER A 2 12.65 1.11 -0.45
N ARG A 3 13.34 0.94 -1.60
CA ARG A 3 12.76 1.21 -2.93
C ARG A 3 11.48 0.40 -3.17
N ILE A 4 11.43 -0.84 -2.68
CA ILE A 4 10.25 -1.72 -2.78
C ILE A 4 9.04 -1.11 -2.07
N HIS A 5 9.22 -0.56 -0.86
CA HIS A 5 8.13 0.09 -0.14
C HIS A 5 7.60 1.32 -0.89
N SER A 6 8.52 2.15 -1.40
CA SER A 6 8.12 3.33 -2.19
C SER A 6 7.41 2.94 -3.47
N ALA A 7 7.85 1.88 -4.16
CA ALA A 7 7.19 1.37 -5.35
C ALA A 7 5.79 0.81 -5.03
N ALA A 8 5.66 0.03 -3.95
CA ALA A 8 4.38 -0.50 -3.50
C ALA A 8 3.40 0.63 -3.17
N LEU A 9 3.82 1.64 -2.40
CA LEU A 9 2.95 2.77 -2.05
C LEU A 9 2.59 3.63 -3.27
N ALA A 10 3.51 3.81 -4.22
CA ALA A 10 3.23 4.50 -5.47
C ALA A 10 2.24 3.75 -6.35
N ALA A 11 2.36 2.42 -6.44
CA ALA A 11 1.40 1.58 -7.15
C ALA A 11 0.01 1.64 -6.49
N SER A 12 -0.07 1.56 -5.15
CA SER A 12 -1.32 1.74 -4.42
C SER A 12 -1.96 3.12 -4.67
N ALA A 13 -1.14 4.18 -4.69
CA ALA A 13 -1.64 5.53 -5.02
C ALA A 13 -2.18 5.62 -6.45
N ALA A 14 -1.49 5.02 -7.42
CA ALA A 14 -1.94 4.98 -8.81
C ALA A 14 -3.29 4.23 -8.96
N ILE A 15 -3.45 3.09 -8.28
CA ILE A 15 -4.72 2.36 -8.22
C ILE A 15 -5.80 3.24 -7.61
N ALA A 16 -5.52 3.90 -6.49
CA ALA A 16 -6.47 4.80 -5.83
C ALA A 16 -6.94 5.95 -6.73
N PHE A 17 -6.04 6.60 -7.46
CA PHE A 17 -6.43 7.68 -8.36
C PHE A 17 -7.16 7.19 -9.60
N PHE A 18 -6.79 6.03 -10.14
CA PHE A 18 -7.50 5.43 -11.27
C PHE A 18 -8.94 5.05 -10.89
N VAL A 19 -9.11 4.23 -9.85
CA VAL A 19 -10.43 3.76 -9.38
C VAL A 19 -11.22 4.94 -8.81
N GLY A 20 -10.62 5.68 -7.89
CA GLY A 20 -11.29 6.76 -7.17
C GLY A 20 -11.66 7.95 -8.05
N GLY A 21 -10.79 8.33 -8.98
CA GLY A 21 -11.06 9.40 -9.93
C GLY A 21 -12.23 9.05 -10.85
N TRP A 22 -12.24 7.84 -11.42
CA TRP A 22 -13.33 7.41 -12.29
C TRP A 22 -14.65 7.31 -11.52
N ALA A 23 -14.67 6.62 -10.38
CA ALA A 23 -15.85 6.47 -9.54
C ALA A 23 -16.42 7.82 -9.07
N PHE A 24 -15.57 8.75 -8.64
CA PHE A 24 -16.04 10.03 -8.10
C PHE A 24 -16.53 10.99 -9.21
N PHE A 25 -15.76 11.14 -10.30
CA PHE A 25 -16.06 12.17 -11.31
C PHE A 25 -17.00 11.68 -12.42
N ALA A 26 -17.04 10.38 -12.71
CA ALA A 26 -17.90 9.80 -13.73
C ALA A 26 -18.57 8.50 -13.23
N PRO A 27 -19.39 8.57 -12.16
CA PRO A 27 -19.93 7.41 -11.45
C PRO A 27 -20.77 6.49 -12.34
N ARG A 28 -21.55 7.05 -13.28
CA ARG A 28 -22.36 6.26 -14.22
C ARG A 28 -21.48 5.43 -15.15
N SER A 29 -20.47 6.07 -15.76
CA SER A 29 -19.51 5.37 -16.63
C SER A 29 -18.70 4.33 -15.86
N PHE A 30 -18.32 4.62 -14.62
CA PHE A 30 -17.64 3.66 -13.76
C PHE A 30 -18.51 2.43 -13.50
N TYR A 31 -19.78 2.63 -13.14
CA TYR A 31 -20.74 1.54 -12.93
C TYR A 31 -20.94 0.67 -14.19
N ASP A 32 -21.11 1.32 -15.34
CA ASP A 32 -21.43 0.63 -16.60
C ASP A 32 -20.24 -0.05 -17.26
N SER A 33 -19.01 0.34 -16.92
CA SER A 33 -17.86 0.00 -17.76
C SER A 33 -16.57 -0.31 -16.99
N PHE A 34 -16.55 -0.29 -15.66
CA PHE A 34 -15.35 -0.69 -14.93
C PHE A 34 -15.08 -2.21 -15.08
N PRO A 35 -13.83 -2.64 -15.35
CA PRO A 35 -12.57 -1.87 -15.35
C PRO A 35 -12.11 -1.38 -16.74
N GLY A 36 -13.01 -1.28 -17.71
CA GLY A 36 -12.81 -0.73 -19.04
C GLY A 36 -13.10 -1.77 -20.10
N VAL A 37 -12.18 -1.94 -21.04
CA VAL A 37 -12.27 -2.97 -22.09
C VAL A 37 -12.12 -4.41 -21.56
N LEU A 38 -11.90 -4.55 -20.25
CA LEU A 38 -11.60 -5.81 -19.57
C LEU A 38 -12.83 -6.49 -18.99
N GLY A 39 -14.02 -5.90 -19.11
CA GLY A 39 -15.26 -6.48 -18.60
C GLY A 39 -16.16 -5.44 -17.96
N THR A 40 -17.22 -5.92 -17.30
CA THR A 40 -18.14 -5.07 -16.53
C THR A 40 -18.40 -5.72 -15.18
N TRP A 41 -17.69 -5.22 -14.17
CA TRP A 41 -17.63 -5.89 -12.86
C TRP A 41 -18.55 -5.26 -11.81
N ILE A 42 -19.07 -4.06 -12.05
CA ILE A 42 -19.85 -3.32 -11.05
C ILE A 42 -21.35 -3.45 -11.32
N SER A 43 -21.80 -3.26 -12.56
CA SER A 43 -23.23 -3.35 -12.87
C SER A 43 -23.80 -4.76 -12.76
N THR A 44 -22.94 -5.79 -12.70
CA THR A 44 -23.33 -7.18 -12.45
C THR A 44 -23.71 -7.43 -11.00
N ASP A 45 -23.28 -6.57 -10.07
CA ASP A 45 -23.40 -6.75 -8.62
C ASP A 45 -24.35 -5.70 -7.99
N GLY A 46 -25.55 -5.61 -8.55
CA GLY A 46 -26.66 -4.82 -8.01
C GLY A 46 -26.95 -3.51 -8.73
N ALA A 47 -27.98 -2.80 -8.27
CA ALA A 47 -28.49 -1.59 -8.93
C ALA A 47 -27.60 -0.36 -8.71
N PHE A 48 -27.57 0.54 -9.69
CA PHE A 48 -26.81 1.79 -9.61
C PHE A 48 -27.23 2.66 -8.42
N ASN A 49 -26.26 3.03 -7.59
CA ASN A 49 -26.41 4.03 -6.53
C ASN A 49 -25.28 5.05 -6.65
N GLU A 50 -25.61 6.24 -7.17
CA GLU A 50 -24.62 7.29 -7.43
C GLU A 50 -23.89 7.73 -6.15
N HIS A 51 -24.62 7.88 -5.04
CA HIS A 51 -24.03 8.32 -3.77
C HIS A 51 -22.98 7.31 -3.31
N LEU A 52 -23.34 6.02 -3.28
CA LEU A 52 -22.41 4.97 -2.86
C LEU A 52 -21.16 4.91 -3.74
N ILE A 53 -21.31 5.02 -5.06
CA ILE A 53 -20.17 5.00 -6.00
C ILE A 53 -19.26 6.21 -5.77
N ARG A 54 -19.83 7.40 -5.56
CA ARG A 54 -19.06 8.60 -5.26
C ARG A 54 -18.37 8.50 -3.89
N ASP A 55 -18.99 7.91 -2.89
CA ASP A 55 -18.36 7.70 -1.57
C ASP A 55 -17.16 6.75 -1.67
N VAL A 56 -17.30 5.65 -2.41
CA VAL A 56 -16.17 4.76 -2.72
C VAL A 56 -15.07 5.54 -3.46
N GLY A 57 -15.45 6.35 -4.44
CA GLY A 57 -14.54 7.22 -5.16
C GLY A 57 -13.76 8.18 -4.26
N ALA A 58 -14.47 8.88 -3.37
CA ALA A 58 -13.89 9.82 -2.42
C ALA A 58 -12.96 9.12 -1.41
N MET A 59 -13.34 7.95 -0.92
CA MET A 59 -12.49 7.12 -0.04
C MET A 59 -11.18 6.73 -0.73
N TYR A 60 -11.24 6.25 -1.98
CA TYR A 60 -10.04 5.92 -2.75
C TYR A 60 -9.16 7.14 -3.02
N LEU A 61 -9.76 8.28 -3.39
CA LEU A 61 -9.01 9.54 -3.58
C LEU A 61 -8.32 9.99 -2.29
N GLY A 62 -8.99 9.89 -1.15
CA GLY A 62 -8.42 10.16 0.17
C GLY A 62 -7.21 9.27 0.49
N LEU A 63 -7.33 7.95 0.27
CA LEU A 63 -6.23 7.00 0.42
C LEU A 63 -5.08 7.28 -0.56
N GLY A 64 -5.40 7.68 -1.80
CA GLY A 64 -4.43 8.08 -2.82
C GLY A 64 -3.61 9.29 -2.39
N VAL A 65 -4.27 10.36 -1.95
CA VAL A 65 -3.61 11.58 -1.44
C VAL A 65 -2.77 11.27 -0.20
N ALA A 66 -3.30 10.48 0.75
CA ALA A 66 -2.54 10.06 1.92
C ALA A 66 -1.30 9.22 1.54
N SER A 67 -1.40 8.40 0.50
CA SER A 67 -0.28 7.61 -0.04
C SER A 67 0.79 8.51 -0.68
N VAL A 68 0.40 9.55 -1.42
CA VAL A 68 1.31 10.57 -1.95
C VAL A 68 2.01 11.32 -0.80
N ALA A 69 1.26 11.74 0.22
CA ALA A 69 1.85 12.36 1.42
C ALA A 69 2.85 11.41 2.10
N GLY A 70 2.55 10.11 2.16
CA GLY A 70 3.48 9.09 2.61
C GLY A 70 4.78 9.06 1.80
N LEU A 71 4.71 9.11 0.47
CA LEU A 71 5.88 9.16 -0.41
C LEU A 71 6.75 10.41 -0.19
N VAL A 72 6.14 11.54 0.19
CA VAL A 72 6.82 12.80 0.51
C VAL A 72 7.48 12.74 1.89
N TRP A 73 6.75 12.32 2.93
CA TRP A 73 7.24 12.31 4.31
C TRP A 73 8.22 11.17 4.61
N ARG A 74 8.09 10.03 3.90
CA ARG A 74 9.03 8.88 3.96
C ARG A 74 9.28 8.29 5.35
N SER A 75 8.36 8.54 6.29
CA SER A 75 8.43 8.04 7.67
C SER A 75 8.02 6.57 7.75
N PRO A 76 8.74 5.71 8.51
CA PRO A 76 8.35 4.32 8.74
C PRO A 76 6.95 4.18 9.36
N VAL A 77 6.58 5.10 10.27
CA VAL A 77 5.25 5.07 10.92
C VAL A 77 4.16 5.33 9.87
N VAL A 78 4.34 6.34 9.03
CA VAL A 78 3.37 6.69 7.97
C VAL A 78 3.18 5.53 6.99
N PHE A 79 4.27 4.88 6.55
CA PHE A 79 4.19 3.71 5.67
C PHE A 79 3.44 2.54 6.32
N ARG A 80 3.66 2.29 7.61
CA ARG A 80 2.95 1.23 8.34
C ARG A 80 1.47 1.56 8.52
N THR A 81 1.13 2.81 8.85
CA THR A 81 -0.27 3.27 8.96
C THR A 81 -1.00 3.08 7.63
N LEU A 82 -0.39 3.50 6.52
CA LEU A 82 -0.94 3.28 5.17
C LEU A 82 -1.01 1.80 4.81
N GLY A 83 0.01 1.02 5.17
CA GLY A 83 0.02 -0.43 5.00
C GLY A 83 -1.14 -1.11 5.72
N LEU A 84 -1.44 -0.71 6.97
CA LEU A 84 -2.58 -1.22 7.72
C LEU A 84 -3.90 -0.86 7.04
N ALA A 85 -4.07 0.42 6.66
CA ALA A 85 -5.27 0.88 5.97
C ALA A 85 -5.53 0.11 4.66
N TRP A 86 -4.52 0.01 3.79
CA TRP A 86 -4.60 -0.72 2.53
C TRP A 86 -4.82 -2.23 2.73
N THR A 87 -4.18 -2.83 3.74
CA THR A 87 -4.32 -4.27 4.02
C THR A 87 -5.71 -4.60 4.52
N VAL A 88 -6.24 -3.84 5.50
CA VAL A 88 -7.58 -4.07 6.04
C VAL A 88 -8.63 -3.86 4.95
N PHE A 89 -8.53 -2.76 4.20
CA PHE A 89 -9.42 -2.48 3.08
C PHE A 89 -9.37 -3.61 2.03
N GLY A 90 -8.18 -3.98 1.57
CA GLY A 90 -7.99 -5.01 0.55
C GLY A 90 -8.45 -6.40 1.01
N ALA A 91 -8.22 -6.76 2.27
CA ALA A 91 -8.64 -8.04 2.82
C ALA A 91 -10.16 -8.17 2.92
N LEU A 92 -10.84 -7.12 3.40
CA LEU A 92 -12.31 -7.10 3.48
C LEU A 92 -12.94 -7.14 2.07
N HIS A 93 -12.39 -6.35 1.13
CA HIS A 93 -12.87 -6.30 -0.25
C HIS A 93 -12.66 -7.63 -0.98
N LEU A 94 -11.47 -8.23 -0.88
CA LEU A 94 -11.20 -9.55 -1.43
C LEU A 94 -12.10 -10.62 -0.81
N GLY A 95 -12.30 -10.57 0.53
CA GLY A 95 -13.18 -11.50 1.24
C GLY A 95 -14.63 -11.44 0.73
N TYR A 96 -15.13 -10.25 0.41
CA TYR A 96 -16.44 -10.09 -0.22
C TYR A 96 -16.50 -10.81 -1.57
N HIS A 97 -15.58 -10.52 -2.50
CA HIS A 97 -15.61 -11.15 -3.82
C HIS A 97 -15.42 -12.66 -3.79
N VAL A 98 -14.52 -13.18 -2.95
CA VAL A 98 -14.32 -14.64 -2.81
C VAL A 98 -15.58 -15.33 -2.31
N THR A 99 -16.43 -14.63 -1.55
CA THR A 99 -17.71 -15.16 -1.04
C THR A 99 -18.91 -14.86 -1.94
N HIS A 100 -18.74 -14.06 -3.00
CA HIS A 100 -19.78 -13.62 -3.93
C HIS A 100 -19.39 -13.88 -5.40
N LEU A 101 -18.73 -15.01 -5.66
CA LEU A 101 -18.38 -15.44 -7.02
C LEU A 101 -19.61 -15.91 -7.81
N GLY A 102 -19.51 -15.90 -9.14
CA GLY A 102 -20.53 -16.44 -10.04
C GLY A 102 -21.62 -15.46 -10.49
N HIS A 103 -21.51 -14.17 -10.11
CA HIS A 103 -22.39 -13.10 -10.61
C HIS A 103 -21.97 -12.59 -12.01
N GLN A 104 -20.74 -12.89 -12.42
CA GLN A 104 -20.15 -12.53 -13.70
C GLN A 104 -19.52 -13.78 -14.35
N ASP A 105 -18.97 -13.63 -15.56
CA ASP A 105 -18.31 -14.76 -16.21
C ASP A 105 -17.04 -15.20 -15.46
N ALA A 106 -16.60 -16.44 -15.70
CA ALA A 106 -15.48 -17.01 -14.95
C ALA A 106 -14.15 -16.28 -15.21
N ALA A 107 -13.98 -15.66 -16.38
CA ALA A 107 -12.76 -14.93 -16.71
C ALA A 107 -12.70 -13.60 -15.95
N ASP A 108 -13.82 -12.89 -15.87
CA ASP A 108 -14.02 -11.70 -15.07
C ASP A 108 -13.82 -11.97 -13.57
N ASP A 109 -14.39 -13.07 -13.05
CA ASP A 109 -14.18 -13.51 -11.65
C ASP A 109 -12.68 -13.71 -11.35
N VAL A 110 -11.97 -14.45 -12.22
CA VAL A 110 -10.52 -14.68 -12.06
C VAL A 110 -9.74 -13.37 -12.13
N ALA A 111 -10.10 -12.48 -13.06
CA ALA A 111 -9.45 -11.19 -13.23
C ALA A 111 -9.68 -10.27 -12.01
N ALA A 112 -10.89 -10.23 -11.48
CA ALA A 112 -11.24 -9.46 -10.29
C ALA A 112 -10.47 -9.96 -9.05
N ILE A 113 -10.52 -11.27 -8.76
CA ILE A 113 -9.80 -11.88 -7.64
C ILE A 113 -8.29 -11.67 -7.74
N THR A 114 -7.72 -11.82 -8.94
CA THR A 114 -6.28 -11.57 -9.16
C THR A 114 -5.93 -10.12 -8.89
N SER A 115 -6.72 -9.19 -9.41
CA SER A 115 -6.51 -7.74 -9.22
C SER A 115 -6.58 -7.35 -7.75
N LEU A 116 -7.57 -7.86 -7.01
CA LEU A 116 -7.75 -7.62 -5.58
C LEU A 116 -6.62 -8.23 -4.75
N THR A 117 -6.17 -9.43 -5.11
CA THR A 117 -5.03 -10.09 -4.45
C THR A 117 -3.74 -9.29 -4.63
N ILE A 118 -3.48 -8.76 -5.82
CA ILE A 118 -2.34 -7.88 -6.08
C ILE A 118 -2.45 -6.60 -5.24
N ALA A 119 -3.62 -5.95 -5.22
CA ALA A 119 -3.84 -4.73 -4.43
C ALA A 119 -3.61 -4.97 -2.92
N LEU A 120 -4.12 -6.08 -2.39
CA LEU A 120 -3.88 -6.49 -0.99
C LEU A 120 -2.38 -6.73 -0.74
N ALA A 121 -1.69 -7.43 -1.64
CA ALA A 121 -0.26 -7.70 -1.50
C ALA A 121 0.58 -6.41 -1.43
N LEU A 122 0.21 -5.36 -2.19
CA LEU A 122 0.86 -4.05 -2.09
C LEU A 122 0.75 -3.46 -0.69
N GLY A 123 -0.44 -3.54 -0.06
CA GLY A 123 -0.65 -3.12 1.33
C GLY A 123 0.20 -3.92 2.32
N VAL A 124 0.23 -5.25 2.17
CA VAL A 124 1.02 -6.16 3.03
C VAL A 124 2.52 -5.86 2.92
N VAL A 125 3.03 -5.58 1.72
CA VAL A 125 4.45 -5.24 1.51
C VAL A 125 4.87 -4.02 2.33
N LEU A 126 3.98 -3.06 2.59
CA LEU A 126 4.28 -1.88 3.40
C LEU A 126 4.45 -2.20 4.90
N LEU A 127 3.95 -3.35 5.35
CA LEU A 127 4.08 -3.84 6.73
C LEU A 127 5.36 -4.65 6.96
N ILE A 128 6.01 -5.13 5.89
CA ILE A 128 7.22 -5.94 6.00
C ILE A 128 8.38 -5.06 6.49
N PRO A 129 9.10 -5.40 7.58
CA PRO A 129 10.23 -4.61 8.03
C PRO A 129 11.31 -4.48 6.94
N GLY A 130 11.73 -3.25 6.66
CA GLY A 130 12.89 -3.02 5.78
C GLY A 130 14.17 -3.60 6.39
N ARG A 131 15.02 -4.23 5.57
CA ARG A 131 16.32 -4.72 6.02
C ARG A 131 17.13 -3.57 6.64
N ALA A 132 17.37 -3.63 7.95
CA ALA A 132 18.33 -2.75 8.60
C ALA A 132 19.70 -3.05 7.98
N ARG A 133 20.32 -2.04 7.36
CA ARG A 133 21.71 -2.18 6.97
C ARG A 133 22.48 -2.19 8.28
N SER A 134 22.98 -3.36 8.69
CA SER A 134 23.85 -3.49 9.86
C SER A 134 24.96 -2.47 9.69
N ARG A 135 24.91 -1.38 10.45
CA ARG A 135 26.04 -0.48 10.57
C ARG A 135 27.05 -1.33 11.31
N VAL A 136 28.02 -1.91 10.59
CA VAL A 136 29.21 -2.48 11.20
C VAL A 136 29.80 -1.32 11.98
N VAL A 137 29.51 -1.27 13.27
CA VAL A 137 30.23 -0.43 14.22
C VAL A 137 31.62 -1.04 14.18
N GLY A 138 32.47 -0.46 13.35
CA GLY A 138 33.89 -0.78 13.36
C GLY A 138 34.32 -0.65 14.80
N ALA A 139 34.75 -1.77 15.38
CA ALA A 139 35.36 -1.80 16.68
C ALA A 139 36.45 -0.73 16.67
N ALA A 140 36.24 0.35 17.41
CA ALA A 140 37.30 1.27 17.72
C ALA A 140 38.36 0.44 18.45
N SER A 141 39.47 0.14 17.77
CA SER A 141 40.66 -0.36 18.44
C SER A 141 41.02 0.63 19.53
N PRO A 142 41.16 0.20 20.80
CA PRO A 142 41.69 1.09 21.83
C PRO A 142 43.11 1.45 21.42
N SER A 143 43.37 2.75 21.19
CA SER A 143 44.72 3.25 21.01
C SER A 143 45.49 3.01 22.30
N ARG A 144 46.47 2.13 22.21
CA ARG A 144 47.44 1.79 23.23
C ARG A 144 48.35 3.00 23.48
N THR A 145 47.93 3.94 24.33
CA THR A 145 48.78 5.09 24.73
C THR A 145 48.83 5.40 26.23
N ASP A 146 48.05 4.76 27.11
CA ASP A 146 48.07 5.07 28.56
C ASP A 146 49.00 4.16 29.40
N ALA A 147 50.04 3.57 28.80
CA ALA A 147 50.97 2.68 29.51
C ALA A 147 52.31 3.35 29.91
N ALA A 148 52.42 4.67 29.87
CA ALA A 148 53.71 5.35 30.05
C ALA A 148 53.75 6.48 31.11
N ASP A 149 52.74 6.62 31.98
CA ASP A 149 52.70 7.73 32.95
C ASP A 149 52.56 7.32 34.43
N THR A 150 53.08 6.14 34.80
CA THR A 150 53.22 5.73 36.21
C THR A 150 54.63 5.23 36.49
N MET A 151 55.63 6.07 36.27
CA MET A 151 56.99 5.84 36.78
C MET A 151 57.70 7.14 37.18
N GLU A 152 57.04 8.03 37.91
CA GLU A 152 57.77 9.15 38.55
C GLU A 152 57.09 9.73 39.80
N VAL A 153 56.96 8.96 40.88
CA VAL A 153 56.97 9.53 42.25
C VAL A 153 57.57 8.51 43.21
N THR A 154 58.90 8.48 43.30
CA THR A 154 59.59 8.01 44.50
C THR A 154 60.82 8.88 44.68
N ARG A 155 60.70 9.92 45.51
CA ARG A 155 61.75 10.49 46.36
C ARG A 155 61.16 11.56 47.27
#